data_AF-A0A820M0Y0-F1
#
_entry.id   AF-A0A820M0Y0-F1
#
_cell.length_a   1.000
_cell.length_b   1.000
_cell.length_c   1.000
_cell.angle_alpha   90.00
_cell.angle_beta   90.00
_cell.angle_gamma   90.00
#
_symmetry.space_group_name_H-M   'P 1'
#
loop_
_entity.id
_entity.type
_entity.pdbx_description
1 polymer ?
#
loop_
_entity_poly.entity_id
_entity_poly.type
_entity_poly.pdbx_seq_one_letter_code
_entity_poly.pdbx_strand_id
1 'polypeptide(L)' 'VPTPDVYRGKFRDIVYNNDEVKLCQLYFDEVRRIVEEAESRGRHIAIFFLETLQSCGGQIIYPKGYLRKTFE' A
#
# COMPACT_ATOMS: atom_id res chain seq x y z
N VAL A 1 -3.58 -5.52 4.13
CA VAL A 1 -3.69 -4.39 3.16
C VAL A 1 -3.59 -4.97 1.75
N PRO A 2 -4.16 -4.35 0.70
CA PRO A 2 -3.98 -4.84 -0.67
C PRO A 2 -2.51 -4.70 -1.11
N THR A 3 -2.05 -5.60 -1.98
CA THR A 3 -0.73 -5.55 -2.61
C THR A 3 -0.56 -4.24 -3.41
N PRO A 4 0.50 -3.44 -3.21
CA PRO A 4 0.78 -2.21 -3.95
C PRO A 4 1.30 -2.49 -5.38
N ASP A 5 0.57 -3.31 -6.13
CA ASP A 5 0.86 -3.66 -7.52
C ASP A 5 0.12 -2.66 -8.44
N VAL A 6 0.88 -1.78 -9.11
CA VAL A 6 0.29 -0.76 -10.00
C VAL A 6 -0.15 -1.31 -11.35
N TYR A 7 0.18 -2.56 -11.69
CA TYR A 7 -0.19 -3.16 -12.97
C TYR A 7 -1.50 -3.95 -12.87
N ARG A 8 -1.61 -4.82 -11.87
CA ARG A 8 -2.77 -5.73 -11.67
C ARG A 8 -3.41 -5.67 -10.28
N GLY A 9 -2.94 -4.78 -9.41
CA GLY A 9 -3.51 -4.60 -8.07
C GLY A 9 -4.80 -3.79 -8.06
N LYS A 10 -5.19 -3.36 -6.86
CA LYS A 10 -6.44 -2.63 -6.61
C LYS A 10 -6.49 -1.28 -7.33
N PHE A 11 -5.37 -0.56 -7.36
CA PHE A 11 -5.21 0.71 -8.03
C PHE A 11 -4.16 0.56 -9.12
N ARG A 12 -4.57 0.79 -10.38
CA ARG A 12 -3.74 0.51 -11.55
C ARG A 12 -3.33 1.78 -12.27
N ASP A 13 -2.08 1.85 -12.69
CA ASP A 13 -1.46 2.96 -13.41
C ASP A 13 -2.27 3.42 -14.63
N ILE A 14 -2.84 2.50 -15.39
CA ILE A 14 -3.68 2.75 -16.57
C ILE A 14 -4.97 3.52 -16.25
N VAL A 15 -5.48 3.38 -15.01
CA VAL A 15 -6.67 4.10 -14.53
C VAL A 15 -6.31 5.50 -14.05
N TYR A 16 -5.10 5.67 -13.52
CA TYR A 16 -4.63 6.89 -12.88
C TYR A 16 -3.59 7.65 -13.72
N ASN A 17 -3.53 7.41 -15.03
CA ASN A 17 -2.61 8.07 -15.96
C ASN A 17 -1.13 8.04 -15.53
N ASN A 18 -0.69 6.94 -14.92
CA ASN A 18 0.65 6.79 -14.35
C ASN A 18 1.01 7.84 -13.27
N ASP A 19 0.03 8.41 -12.57
CA ASP A 19 0.26 9.31 -11.44
C ASP A 19 0.74 8.52 -10.21
N GLU A 20 2.07 8.39 -10.11
CA GLU A 20 2.77 7.73 -9.01
C GLU A 20 2.41 8.31 -7.62
N VAL A 21 2.23 9.63 -7.52
CA VAL A 21 1.90 10.28 -6.25
C VAL A 21 0.50 9.88 -5.81
N LYS A 22 -0.44 9.86 -6.75
CA LYS A 22 -1.81 9.42 -6.49
C LYS A 22 -1.88 7.94 -6.14
N LEU A 23 -1.18 7.08 -6.88
CA LEU A 23 -1.11 5.63 -6.61
C LEU A 23 -0.52 5.34 -5.23
N CYS A 24 0.58 6.02 -4.87
CA CYS A 24 1.18 5.95 -3.55
C CYS A 24 0.19 6.34 -2.44
N GLN A 25 -0.53 7.47 -2.60
CA GLN A 25 -1.56 7.90 -1.66
C GLN A 25 -2.68 6.87 -1.52
N LEU A 26 -3.20 6.33 -2.63
CA LEU A 26 -4.31 5.38 -2.62
C LEU A 26 -3.95 4.08 -1.88
N TYR A 27 -2.76 3.52 -2.12
CA TYR A 27 -2.31 2.34 -1.40
C TYR A 27 -1.98 2.63 0.07
N PHE A 28 -1.44 3.81 0.39
CA PHE A 28 -1.25 4.24 1.78
C PHE A 28 -2.58 4.38 2.53
N ASP A 29 -3.61 4.95 1.89
CA ASP A 29 -4.92 5.11 2.50
C ASP A 29 -5.57 3.76 2.85
N GLU A 30 -5.25 2.67 2.13
CA GLU A 30 -5.69 1.33 2.52
C GLU A 30 -5.01 0.81 3.79
N VAL A 31 -3.74 1.16 4.00
CA VAL A 31 -3.05 0.89 5.27
C VAL A 31 -3.74 1.65 6.38
N ARG A 32 -3.88 2.97 6.21
CA ARG A 32 -4.52 3.86 7.18
C ARG A 32 -5.94 3.41 7.53
N ARG A 33 -6.76 3.07 6.54
CA ARG A 33 -8.12 2.57 6.73
C ARG A 33 -8.16 1.33 7.64
N ILE A 34 -7.23 0.39 7.47
CA ILE A 34 -7.16 -0.82 8.30
C ILE A 34 -6.74 -0.49 9.73
N VAL A 35 -5.81 0.44 9.92
CA VAL A 35 -5.41 0.92 11.26
C VAL A 35 -6.59 1.58 11.95
N GLU A 36 -7.24 2.55 11.29
CA GLU A 36 -8.40 3.27 11.82
C GLU A 36 -9.57 2.31 12.14
N GLU A 37 -9.82 1.30 11.29
CA GLU A 37 -10.83 0.28 11.54
C GLU A 37 -10.50 -0.57 12.80
N ALA A 38 -9.23 -0.93 13.00
CA ALA A 38 -8.79 -1.65 14.18
C ALA A 38 -8.95 -0.80 15.46
N GLU A 39 -8.50 0.46 15.42
CA GLU A 39 -8.58 1.40 16.54
C GLU A 39 -10.03 1.71 16.94
N SER A 40 -10.91 1.90 15.95
CA SER A 40 -12.35 2.10 16.20
C SER A 40 -13.02 0.93 16.94
N ARG A 41 -12.40 -0.26 16.91
CA ARG A 41 -12.84 -1.48 17.60
C ARG A 41 -12.05 -1.74 18.88
N GLY A 42 -11.28 -0.77 19.37
CA GLY A 42 -10.47 -0.90 20.58
C GLY A 42 -9.27 -1.84 20.42
N ARG A 43 -8.80 -2.07 19.18
CA ARG A 43 -7.61 -2.88 18.88
C ARG A 43 -6.45 -1.96 18.49
N HIS A 44 -5.23 -2.39 18.79
CA HIS A 44 -4.02 -1.72 18.36
C HIS A 44 -3.21 -2.59 17.41
N ILE A 45 -2.46 -1.95 16.51
CA ILE A 45 -1.58 -2.63 15.56
C ILE A 45 -0.21 -2.83 16.22
N ALA A 46 0.22 -4.08 16.34
CA ALA A 46 1.52 -4.40 16.91
C ALA A 46 2.65 -4.20 15.90
N ILE A 47 2.49 -4.72 14.68
CA ILE A 47 3.54 -4.76 13.65
C ILE A 47 2.91 -4.62 12.27
N PHE A 48 3.59 -3.88 11.40
CA PHE A 48 3.41 -3.90 9.95
C PHE A 48 4.70 -4.42 9.32
N PHE A 49 4.61 -5.43 8.46
CA PHE A 49 5.75 -6.02 7.76
C PHE A 49 5.43 -6.26 6.30
N LEU A 50 6.45 -6.15 5.45
CA LEU A 50 6.37 -6.38 4.01
C LEU A 50 7.76 -6.72 3.45
N GLU A 51 7.82 -7.36 2.30
CA GLU A 51 9.05 -7.55 1.54
C GLU A 51 9.40 -6.25 0.81
N THR A 52 10.65 -5.78 0.84
CA THR A 52 11.05 -4.54 0.13
C THR A 52 10.79 -4.61 -1.38
N LEU A 53 10.80 -5.82 -1.92
CA LEU A 53 10.32 -6.21 -3.24
C LEU A 53 9.69 -7.60 -3.12
N GLN A 54 8.42 -7.74 -3.50
CA GLN A 54 7.72 -9.02 -3.28
C GLN A 54 8.15 -10.07 -4.29
N SER A 55 8.76 -11.15 -3.82
CA SER A 55 9.24 -12.23 -4.68
C SER A 55 8.06 -13.05 -5.20
N CYS A 56 7.47 -13.90 -4.36
CA CYS A 56 6.33 -14.75 -4.72
C CYS A 56 5.10 -13.95 -5.15
N GLY A 57 5.02 -12.67 -4.78
CA GLY A 57 4.01 -11.73 -5.24
C GLY A 57 4.11 -11.38 -6.73
N GLY A 58 5.20 -11.77 -7.40
CA GLY A 58 5.41 -11.54 -8.83
C GLY A 58 6.44 -10.46 -9.14
N GLN A 59 7.49 -10.35 -8.32
CA GLN A 59 8.56 -9.35 -8.47
C GLN A 59 8.02 -7.92 -8.44
N ILE A 60 7.19 -7.61 -7.45
CA ILE A 60 6.42 -6.35 -7.40
C ILE A 60 7.29 -5.20 -6.90
N ILE A 61 7.36 -4.16 -7.72
CA ILE A 61 7.92 -2.85 -7.36
C ILE A 61 6.76 -1.94 -6.96
N TYR A 62 6.83 -1.37 -5.76
CA TYR A 62 5.80 -0.50 -5.23
C TYR A 62 5.82 0.90 -5.86
N PRO A 63 4.69 1.65 -5.81
CA PRO A 63 4.65 3.04 -6.24
C PRO A 63 5.74 3.86 -5.55
N LYS A 64 6.28 4.85 -6.26
CA LYS A 64 7.35 5.69 -5.74
C LYS A 64 6.94 6.35 -4.43
N GLY A 65 7.76 6.16 -3.40
CA GLY A 65 7.54 6.75 -2.07
C GLY A 65 6.60 5.95 -1.16
N TYR A 66 6.02 4.83 -1.61
CA TYR A 66 5.12 4.02 -0.78
C TYR A 66 5.78 3.56 0.52
N LEU A 67 6.96 2.93 0.43
CA LEU A 67 7.70 2.44 1.60
C LEU A 67 7.96 3.54 2.63
N ARG A 68 8.47 4.68 2.15
CA ARG A 68 8.73 5.86 2.99
C ARG A 68 7.46 6.28 3.72
N LYS A 69 6.36 6.41 2.99
CA LYS A 69 5.09 6.89 3.53
C LYS A 69 4.44 5.92 4.52
N THR A 70 4.68 4.61 4.41
CA THR A 70 4.09 3.61 5.31
C THR A 70 4.91 3.33 6.58
N PHE A 71 6.17 3.74 6.61
CA PHE A 71 7.09 3.48 7.73
C PHE A 71 7.61 4.75 8.43
N GLU A 72 7.36 5.94 7.88
CA GLU A 72 7.51 7.24 8.57
C GLU A 72 6.23 7.61 9.33
#